data_AF-A0A7J7ECV3-F1
#
_entry.id   AF-A0A7J7ECV3-F1
#
_cell.length_a   1.000
_cell.length_b   1.000
_cell.length_c   1.000
_cell.angle_alpha   90.00
_cell.angle_beta   90.00
_cell.angle_gamma   90.00
#
_symmetry.space_group_name_H-M   'P 1'
#
loop_
_entity.id
_entity.type
_entity.pdbx_description
1 polymer ?
#
loop_
_entity_poly.entity_id
_entity_poly.type
_entity_poly.pdbx_seq_one_letter_code
_entity_poly.pdbx_strand_id
1 'polypeptide(L)'
;MQGLSALAEKKLRRRHEERQLSYRCELNPGCRTYRNGNDAGAMPGLLSERDWAQESRSGQNPAVPVTHASGRSPRSASRLGFANSSPLSPSPPGPPLPSSFHTSVLDFVINMVLGKVKSLTISFDCLNDSNVPVYSSGDTVSGRVNLEVTGEIRVKSLKIHARGHAKVRWTESRNAGSNTAYTQNYTEEVEYFNHKDILIGHERDDDNSEEGFNTIHSGRHEYAFSFELPQTPLATSFEGRHGSVRYWVKAELHRPWLLPVKLKKEFTVFEHIDINTPSLLSPQAGTKEKTLCCWFCTSGPISLSAKIERKGYTPGESIQIFAEIENCSSRMVVPKAAIYQTQAFYAKGKMKEVKQLVANLRGESLSSGKTETWNGKLLKIPPVSPSILDCSIIRVEYSLMVYVDIPGAMDLFLNLPLVIGTIPLHPFGSRTSSVSSQCSMNMNWLGLSLPERPEAPPSYAEVVTEEQRRNNLAPVSACDDFERALQGPLLAYIQEFRFLPPPLYSEVSVNSSSMK
;
A
#
# COMPACT_ATOMS: atom_id res chain seq x y z
N MET A 1 49.04 15.47 -22.67
CA MET A 1 48.04 14.59 -22.00
C MET A 1 47.31 15.23 -20.81
N GLN A 2 47.58 16.48 -20.39
CA GLN A 2 46.90 17.10 -19.24
C GLN A 2 45.61 17.89 -19.58
N GLY A 3 45.41 18.30 -20.84
CA GLY A 3 44.22 19.06 -21.26
C GLY A 3 42.93 18.23 -21.43
N LEU A 4 43.05 16.92 -21.73
CA LEU A 4 41.89 16.03 -21.93
C LEU A 4 41.23 15.61 -20.60
N SER A 5 42.01 15.53 -19.51
CA SER A 5 41.50 15.21 -18.16
C SER A 5 40.66 16.36 -17.59
N ALA A 6 41.12 17.60 -17.74
CA ALA A 6 40.39 18.78 -17.27
C ALA A 6 39.06 19.00 -18.03
N LEU A 7 39.01 18.65 -19.32
CA LEU A 7 37.79 18.72 -20.12
C LEU A 7 36.79 17.61 -19.74
N ALA A 8 37.28 16.43 -19.39
CA ALA A 8 36.46 15.31 -18.89
C ALA A 8 35.84 15.64 -17.52
N GLU A 9 36.61 16.23 -16.61
CA GLU A 9 36.12 16.68 -15.29
C GLU A 9 35.12 17.84 -15.41
N LYS A 10 35.37 18.82 -16.29
CA LYS A 10 34.38 19.88 -16.58
C LYS A 10 33.09 19.32 -17.16
N LYS A 11 33.16 18.32 -18.05
CA LYS A 11 31.97 17.63 -18.60
C LYS A 11 31.24 16.78 -17.54
N LEU A 12 31.94 16.22 -16.57
CA LEU A 12 31.33 15.45 -15.48
C LEU A 12 30.64 16.36 -14.47
N ARG A 13 31.27 17.50 -14.14
CA ARG A 13 30.71 18.52 -13.23
C ARG A 13 29.48 19.20 -13.82
N ARG A 14 29.51 19.51 -15.12
CA ARG A 14 28.34 20.03 -15.85
C ARG A 14 27.20 19.01 -15.93
N ARG A 15 27.50 17.72 -16.11
CA ARG A 15 26.51 16.63 -16.03
C ARG A 15 25.91 16.47 -14.62
N HIS A 16 26.67 16.75 -13.57
CA HIS A 16 26.18 16.69 -12.19
C HIS A 16 25.29 17.91 -11.85
N GLU A 17 25.67 19.10 -12.32
CA GLU A 17 24.89 20.34 -12.16
C GLU A 17 23.58 20.31 -12.97
N GLU A 18 23.61 19.79 -14.21
CA GLU A 18 22.40 19.61 -15.04
C GLU A 18 21.44 18.56 -14.46
N ARG A 19 21.95 17.50 -13.81
CA ARG A 19 21.12 16.56 -13.04
C ARG A 19 20.47 17.24 -11.84
N GLN A 20 21.20 18.09 -11.11
CA GLN A 20 20.66 18.83 -9.96
C GLN A 20 19.61 19.87 -10.37
N LEU A 21 19.79 20.54 -11.51
CA LEU A 21 18.81 21.48 -12.07
C LEU A 21 17.54 20.80 -12.55
N SER A 22 17.63 19.60 -13.15
CA SER A 22 16.47 18.80 -13.56
C SER A 22 15.61 18.38 -12.35
N TYR A 23 16.24 17.92 -11.27
CA TYR A 23 15.54 17.58 -10.02
C TYR A 23 14.84 18.79 -9.37
N ARG A 24 15.38 20.00 -9.57
CA ARG A 24 14.80 21.22 -8.99
C ARG A 24 13.59 21.74 -9.79
N CYS A 25 13.57 21.53 -11.10
CA CYS A 25 12.44 21.90 -11.96
C CYS A 25 11.23 20.95 -11.83
N GLU A 26 11.43 19.69 -11.43
CA GLU A 26 10.34 18.73 -11.20
C GLU A 26 9.58 18.97 -9.87
N LEU A 27 10.15 19.75 -8.93
CA LEU A 27 9.57 19.98 -7.60
C LEU A 27 8.71 21.25 -7.46
N ASN A 28 8.51 22.04 -8.53
CA ASN A 28 7.70 23.27 -8.45
C ASN A 28 7.06 23.67 -9.80
N PRO A 29 5.83 23.24 -10.13
CA PRO A 29 5.13 23.67 -11.34
C PRO A 29 4.52 25.08 -11.26
N GLY A 30 4.69 25.80 -10.14
CA GLY A 30 4.05 27.09 -9.88
C GLY A 30 5.04 28.25 -9.78
N CYS A 31 5.67 28.64 -10.89
CA CYS A 31 6.29 29.96 -11.01
C CYS A 31 6.48 30.33 -12.49
N ARG A 32 5.39 30.73 -13.15
CA ARG A 32 5.47 31.52 -14.40
C ARG A 32 5.47 32.99 -14.00
N THR A 33 6.62 33.64 -14.15
CA THR A 33 6.75 35.09 -14.18
C THR A 33 6.22 35.62 -15.51
N TYR A 34 5.14 36.40 -15.47
CA TYR A 34 4.78 37.33 -16.55
C TYR A 34 5.75 38.52 -16.50
N ARG A 35 6.39 38.85 -17.62
CA ARG A 35 7.09 40.12 -17.83
C ARG A 35 6.81 40.63 -19.23
N ASN A 36 6.17 41.80 -19.28
CA ASN A 36 6.26 42.91 -20.25
C ASN A 36 5.01 43.79 -19.99
N GLY A 37 5.04 45.12 -19.86
CA GLY A 37 6.06 46.16 -19.87
C GLY A 37 5.35 47.51 -19.71
N ASN A 38 6.07 48.49 -19.13
CA ASN A 38 5.89 49.96 -19.12
C ASN A 38 4.50 50.59 -18.81
N ASP A 39 4.44 51.40 -17.73
CA ASP A 39 4.44 52.87 -17.85
C ASP A 39 4.61 53.58 -16.49
N ALA A 40 5.01 54.84 -16.58
CA ALA A 40 5.66 55.71 -15.59
C ALA A 40 4.80 56.19 -14.40
N GLY A 41 5.49 56.63 -13.32
CA GLY A 41 4.99 57.72 -12.46
C GLY A 41 5.30 57.63 -10.96
N ALA A 42 6.22 58.51 -10.52
CA ALA A 42 6.28 59.18 -9.21
C ALA A 42 6.56 58.40 -7.88
N MET A 43 7.71 58.75 -7.28
CA MET A 43 8.09 58.69 -5.85
C MET A 43 7.47 59.88 -5.05
N PRO A 44 7.68 60.12 -3.72
CA PRO A 44 8.38 59.35 -2.65
C PRO A 44 7.69 59.38 -1.23
N GLY A 45 8.30 58.71 -0.24
CA GLY A 45 8.27 59.06 1.21
C GLY A 45 8.06 57.84 2.12
N LEU A 46 8.65 57.65 3.32
CA LEU A 46 9.54 58.39 4.23
C LEU A 46 9.93 57.42 5.39
N LEU A 47 11.13 57.60 6.00
CA LEU A 47 11.58 57.33 7.41
C LEU A 47 11.49 55.89 7.97
N SER A 48 12.50 55.21 8.56
CA SER A 48 13.60 55.50 9.52
C SER A 48 13.24 55.49 11.02
N GLU A 49 13.88 54.54 11.75
CA GLU A 49 14.33 54.52 13.17
C GLU A 49 13.33 54.32 14.35
N ARG A 50 13.56 53.28 15.19
CA ARG A 50 14.07 53.28 16.62
C ARG A 50 13.01 53.75 17.64
N ASP A 51 12.89 53.35 18.90
CA ASP A 51 13.60 52.57 19.94
C ASP A 51 12.53 52.22 21.00
N TRP A 52 12.63 51.12 21.75
CA TRP A 52 12.15 51.07 23.15
C TRP A 52 13.03 50.10 23.96
N ALA A 53 13.72 50.66 24.96
CA ALA A 53 14.44 49.95 26.01
C ALA A 53 14.11 50.59 27.37
N GLN A 54 14.39 49.83 28.45
CA GLN A 54 14.52 50.19 29.87
C GLN A 54 13.22 50.23 30.71
N GLU A 55 13.13 49.80 31.99
CA GLU A 55 14.03 49.23 33.03
C GLU A 55 13.17 49.10 34.33
N SER A 56 13.23 48.12 35.24
CA SER A 56 14.19 48.00 36.38
C SER A 56 13.73 47.01 37.49
N ARG A 57 14.72 46.25 38.01
CA ARG A 57 15.06 45.89 39.43
C ARG A 57 14.06 45.17 40.39
N SER A 58 14.47 44.05 41.01
CA SER A 58 15.30 43.95 42.25
C SER A 58 15.34 42.53 42.91
N GLY A 59 16.53 42.16 43.46
CA GLY A 59 16.83 41.21 44.58
C GLY A 59 16.56 39.70 44.41
N GLN A 60 17.35 38.71 44.88
CA GLN A 60 18.54 38.59 45.75
C GLN A 60 19.22 37.21 45.52
N ASN A 61 20.50 37.12 45.89
CA ASN A 61 21.42 35.96 45.84
C ASN A 61 21.52 35.31 47.26
N PRO A 62 22.11 34.09 47.49
CA PRO A 62 23.59 33.93 47.48
C PRO A 62 24.22 32.54 47.14
N ALA A 63 25.50 32.62 46.67
CA ALA A 63 26.74 31.80 46.82
C ALA A 63 26.69 30.27 47.14
N VAL A 64 27.27 29.31 46.36
CA VAL A 64 28.72 28.90 46.05
C VAL A 64 29.34 28.03 47.19
N PRO A 65 30.08 26.89 46.96
CA PRO A 65 31.28 26.81 46.12
C PRO A 65 31.62 25.56 45.28
N VAL A 66 32.65 25.81 44.45
CA VAL A 66 33.36 25.08 43.40
C VAL A 66 34.42 24.12 43.95
N THR A 67 34.78 23.05 43.21
CA THR A 67 36.17 22.58 43.08
C THR A 67 36.51 22.15 41.65
N HIS A 68 37.72 22.54 41.23
CA HIS A 68 38.38 22.33 39.93
C HIS A 68 39.27 21.07 39.94
N ALA A 69 39.47 20.46 38.76
CA ALA A 69 40.76 19.96 38.22
C ALA A 69 40.52 19.25 36.87
N SER A 70 40.88 19.87 35.73
CA SER A 70 42.08 19.60 34.90
C SER A 70 42.08 18.20 34.24
N GLY A 71 42.39 17.99 32.96
CA GLY A 71 42.80 18.84 31.86
C GLY A 71 43.48 17.98 30.77
N ARG A 72 43.12 18.24 29.51
CA ARG A 72 43.87 18.03 28.26
C ARG A 72 43.90 16.65 27.56
N SER A 73 43.92 16.78 26.23
CA SER A 73 43.89 15.82 25.12
C SER A 73 45.10 16.16 24.18
N PRO A 74 45.29 15.57 22.98
CA PRO A 74 46.02 14.32 22.68
C PRO A 74 47.10 14.51 21.57
N ARG A 75 47.54 13.40 20.93
CA ARG A 75 48.42 13.21 19.72
C ARG A 75 49.84 12.73 20.07
N SER A 76 50.56 11.87 19.34
CA SER A 76 50.44 11.22 18.03
C SER A 76 51.52 10.13 17.87
N ALA A 77 51.23 9.11 17.05
CA ALA A 77 52.07 8.26 16.20
C ALA A 77 53.59 8.08 16.44
N SER A 78 54.09 6.83 16.38
CA SER A 78 55.04 6.36 15.34
C SER A 78 55.48 4.90 15.49
N ARG A 79 55.81 4.30 14.34
CA ARG A 79 56.36 2.96 14.05
C ARG A 79 57.69 2.65 14.76
N LEU A 80 57.95 1.36 14.96
CA LEU A 80 59.19 0.55 14.78
C LEU A 80 58.84 -0.86 15.31
N GLY A 81 59.31 -2.03 14.87
CA GLY A 81 60.39 -2.51 14.02
C GLY A 81 60.59 -3.99 14.41
N PHE A 82 60.85 -4.86 13.44
CA PHE A 82 60.90 -6.33 13.54
C PHE A 82 61.98 -6.89 14.50
N ALA A 83 61.70 -8.04 15.14
CA ALA A 83 62.72 -9.05 15.48
C ALA A 83 62.10 -10.46 15.61
N ASN A 84 62.90 -11.46 15.20
CA ASN A 84 62.56 -12.82 14.85
C ASN A 84 62.64 -13.85 16.02
N SER A 85 61.77 -14.87 15.93
CA SER A 85 61.95 -16.31 16.21
C SER A 85 62.62 -16.84 17.49
N SER A 86 61.90 -17.71 18.22
CA SER A 86 62.29 -19.13 18.49
C SER A 86 61.09 -19.94 19.04
N PRO A 87 60.95 -21.25 18.73
CA PRO A 87 59.75 -22.03 19.02
C PRO A 87 59.86 -22.84 20.33
N LEU A 88 58.77 -22.90 21.10
CA LEU A 88 58.59 -23.84 22.22
C LEU A 88 57.41 -24.77 21.90
N SER A 89 57.61 -26.03 22.30
CA SER A 89 56.83 -27.24 22.03
C SER A 89 55.35 -27.22 22.47
N PRO A 90 54.48 -28.06 21.87
CA PRO A 90 53.06 -28.09 22.20
C PRO A 90 52.79 -28.91 23.48
N SER A 91 51.98 -28.36 24.38
CA SER A 91 51.33 -29.07 25.48
C SER A 91 50.04 -29.78 25.01
N PRO A 92 49.60 -30.87 25.67
CA PRO A 92 48.50 -31.71 25.21
C PRO A 92 47.12 -31.03 25.41
N PRO A 93 46.07 -31.45 24.68
CA PRO A 93 44.77 -30.82 24.77
C PRO A 93 44.10 -31.15 26.11
N GLY A 94 43.65 -30.10 26.82
CA GLY A 94 42.73 -30.24 27.95
C GLY A 94 41.34 -30.70 27.50
N PRO A 95 40.51 -31.23 28.42
CA PRO A 95 39.19 -31.75 28.07
C PRO A 95 38.25 -30.61 27.64
N PRO A 96 37.25 -30.88 26.78
CA PRO A 96 36.32 -29.84 26.34
C PRO A 96 35.46 -29.38 27.52
N LEU A 97 35.39 -28.06 27.73
CA LEU A 97 34.43 -27.43 28.62
C LEU A 97 33.01 -27.62 28.05
N PRO A 98 31.99 -27.89 28.89
CA PRO A 98 30.63 -28.10 28.41
C PRO A 98 30.03 -26.78 27.89
N SER A 99 29.48 -26.83 26.68
CA SER A 99 28.78 -25.76 25.98
C SER A 99 27.37 -25.49 26.52
N SER A 100 27.18 -25.54 27.84
CA SER A 100 25.85 -25.49 28.48
C SER A 100 25.59 -24.23 29.32
N PHE A 101 26.49 -23.25 29.36
CA PHE A 101 26.32 -22.07 30.22
C PHE A 101 25.57 -20.90 29.57
N HIS A 102 25.36 -20.91 28.25
CA HIS A 102 24.70 -19.81 27.55
C HIS A 102 23.17 -19.97 27.41
N THR A 103 22.62 -21.16 27.69
CA THR A 103 21.17 -21.45 27.73
C THR A 103 20.55 -21.21 29.11
N SER A 104 21.34 -21.32 30.19
CA SER A 104 20.85 -21.22 31.58
C SER A 104 20.35 -19.82 31.97
N VAL A 105 21.05 -18.75 31.62
CA VAL A 105 20.66 -17.38 32.03
C VAL A 105 19.38 -16.93 31.32
N LEU A 106 19.23 -17.30 30.06
CA LEU A 106 18.03 -16.97 29.28
C LEU A 106 16.82 -17.73 29.84
N ASP A 107 16.95 -19.01 30.13
CA ASP A 107 15.89 -19.83 30.74
C ASP A 107 15.56 -19.35 32.17
N PHE A 108 16.55 -18.90 32.94
CA PHE A 108 16.35 -18.33 34.27
C PHE A 108 15.60 -16.99 34.22
N VAL A 109 15.95 -16.11 33.29
CA VAL A 109 15.27 -14.83 33.06
C VAL A 109 13.86 -15.06 32.51
N ILE A 110 13.68 -16.01 31.59
CA ILE A 110 12.36 -16.40 31.05
C ILE A 110 11.48 -16.98 32.17
N ASN A 111 12.01 -17.83 33.04
CA ASN A 111 11.29 -18.37 34.19
C ASN A 111 10.94 -17.29 35.23
N MET A 112 11.81 -16.30 35.44
CA MET A 112 11.49 -15.13 36.27
C MET A 112 10.38 -14.25 35.66
N VAL A 113 10.37 -14.08 34.34
CA VAL A 113 9.41 -13.19 33.66
C VAL A 113 8.07 -13.87 33.42
N LEU A 114 8.02 -15.18 33.13
CA LEU A 114 6.80 -15.94 32.87
C LEU A 114 6.24 -16.64 34.11
N GLY A 115 7.03 -16.90 35.14
CA GLY A 115 6.56 -17.60 36.35
C GLY A 115 5.86 -18.92 36.01
N LYS A 116 4.63 -19.12 36.51
CA LYS A 116 3.80 -20.31 36.21
C LYS A 116 3.02 -20.22 34.87
N VAL A 117 3.28 -19.22 34.03
CA VAL A 117 2.64 -19.11 32.71
C VAL A 117 3.45 -19.95 31.72
N LYS A 118 2.86 -21.03 31.22
CA LYS A 118 3.45 -21.91 30.22
C LYS A 118 3.39 -21.30 28.83
N SER A 119 2.23 -20.74 28.46
CA SER A 119 2.04 -20.09 27.16
C SER A 119 0.97 -19.00 27.22
N LEU A 120 1.17 -17.95 26.42
CA LEU A 120 0.18 -16.92 26.13
C LEU A 120 0.15 -16.77 24.62
N THR A 121 -0.99 -17.00 23.97
CA THR A 121 -1.15 -16.91 22.51
C THR A 121 -2.42 -16.18 22.12
N ILE A 122 -2.43 -15.60 20.91
CA ILE A 122 -3.63 -15.01 20.30
C ILE A 122 -4.00 -15.86 19.10
N SER A 123 -5.26 -16.25 18.98
CA SER A 123 -5.84 -16.90 17.80
C SER A 123 -7.00 -16.05 17.29
N PHE A 124 -7.08 -15.86 15.98
CA PHE A 124 -8.23 -15.21 15.35
C PHE A 124 -9.24 -16.28 14.96
N ASP A 125 -10.53 -15.94 14.92
CA ASP A 125 -11.60 -16.90 14.60
C ASP A 125 -11.77 -17.16 13.09
N CYS A 126 -11.08 -16.39 12.23
CA CYS A 126 -11.14 -16.53 10.78
C CYS A 126 -10.57 -17.88 10.29
N LEU A 127 -11.33 -18.55 9.41
CA LEU A 127 -11.08 -19.89 8.85
C LEU A 127 -10.19 -19.90 7.59
N ASN A 128 -9.46 -18.83 7.29
CA ASN A 128 -8.66 -18.81 6.07
C ASN A 128 -7.42 -19.72 6.24
N ASP A 129 -7.18 -20.63 5.30
CA ASP A 129 -6.01 -21.55 5.27
C ASP A 129 -4.65 -20.81 5.25
N SER A 130 -4.66 -19.49 5.10
CA SER A 130 -3.49 -18.62 5.23
C SER A 130 -3.17 -18.30 6.70
N ASN A 131 -1.92 -18.43 7.10
CA ASN A 131 -1.43 -18.13 8.47
C ASN A 131 -1.71 -16.70 8.99
N VAL A 132 -2.14 -15.76 8.15
CA VAL A 132 -2.42 -14.36 8.51
C VAL A 132 -3.85 -13.99 8.08
N PRO A 133 -4.72 -13.51 8.98
CA PRO A 133 -6.05 -13.02 8.63
C PRO A 133 -6.00 -11.82 7.69
N VAL A 134 -7.00 -11.71 6.82
CA VAL A 134 -7.23 -10.51 6.00
C VAL A 134 -8.60 -9.95 6.33
N TYR A 135 -8.66 -8.64 6.54
CA TYR A 135 -9.88 -7.87 6.84
C TYR A 135 -9.94 -6.61 5.98
N SER A 136 -11.11 -5.98 5.94
CA SER A 136 -11.37 -4.70 5.27
C SER A 136 -12.05 -3.72 6.23
N SER A 137 -12.16 -2.46 5.79
CA SER A 137 -12.88 -1.41 6.52
C SER A 137 -14.29 -1.89 6.89
N GLY A 138 -14.69 -1.73 8.16
CA GLY A 138 -16.00 -2.18 8.67
C GLY A 138 -16.09 -3.64 9.12
N ASP A 139 -15.09 -4.47 8.87
CA ASP A 139 -15.11 -5.87 9.32
C ASP A 139 -15.01 -6.01 10.84
N THR A 140 -15.62 -7.06 11.38
CA THR A 140 -15.43 -7.47 12.78
C THR A 140 -14.21 -8.38 12.90
N VAL A 141 -13.26 -7.98 13.75
CA VAL A 141 -12.09 -8.79 14.11
C VAL A 141 -12.39 -9.49 15.44
N SER A 142 -12.53 -10.81 15.39
CA SER A 142 -12.78 -11.65 16.56
C SER A 142 -11.70 -12.73 16.76
N GLY A 143 -11.55 -13.18 18.00
CA GLY A 143 -10.60 -14.22 18.35
C GLY A 143 -10.59 -14.57 19.83
N ARG A 144 -9.54 -15.29 20.23
CA ARG A 144 -9.30 -15.74 21.61
C ARG A 144 -7.86 -15.45 22.03
N VAL A 145 -7.69 -15.06 23.28
CA VAL A 145 -6.42 -15.09 24.01
C VAL A 145 -6.37 -16.40 24.78
N ASN A 146 -5.42 -17.27 24.44
CA ASN A 146 -5.24 -18.57 25.09
C ASN A 146 -4.09 -18.47 26.09
N LEU A 147 -4.39 -18.74 27.35
CA LEU A 147 -3.46 -18.72 28.47
C LEU A 147 -3.33 -20.13 29.04
N GLU A 148 -2.13 -20.68 29.02
CA GLU A 148 -1.81 -21.95 29.68
C GLU A 148 -0.93 -21.69 30.90
N VAL A 149 -1.34 -22.21 32.04
CA VAL A 149 -0.64 -22.04 33.32
C VAL A 149 -0.36 -23.41 33.94
N THR A 150 0.85 -23.58 34.48
CA THR A 150 1.29 -24.85 35.12
C THR A 150 0.83 -24.98 36.56
N GLY A 151 0.38 -23.89 37.17
CA GLY A 151 -0.12 -23.84 38.53
C GLY A 151 -0.89 -22.55 38.78
N GLU A 152 -1.51 -22.45 39.95
CA GLU A 152 -2.34 -21.29 40.29
C GLU A 152 -1.57 -19.97 40.26
N ILE A 153 -2.13 -18.97 39.56
CA ILE A 153 -1.60 -17.61 39.48
C ILE A 153 -2.66 -16.59 39.89
N ARG A 154 -2.21 -15.49 40.50
CA ARG A 154 -3.02 -14.27 40.68
C ARG A 154 -2.81 -13.33 39.50
N VAL A 155 -3.88 -12.80 38.94
CA VAL A 155 -3.88 -11.89 37.79
C VAL A 155 -4.58 -10.59 38.17
N LYS A 156 -3.91 -9.46 37.98
CA LYS A 156 -4.52 -8.13 38.15
C LYS A 156 -5.43 -7.83 36.97
N SER A 157 -4.94 -8.02 35.75
CA SER A 157 -5.75 -7.84 34.55
C SER A 157 -5.19 -8.58 33.34
N LEU A 158 -6.07 -8.99 32.44
CA LEU A 158 -5.73 -9.37 31.08
C LEU A 158 -6.40 -8.38 30.14
N LYS A 159 -5.62 -7.62 29.39
CA LYS A 159 -6.12 -6.56 28.49
C LYS A 159 -5.74 -6.87 27.06
N ILE A 160 -6.58 -6.48 26.12
CA ILE A 160 -6.21 -6.41 24.71
C ILE A 160 -6.10 -4.96 24.26
N HIS A 161 -5.18 -4.72 23.34
CA HIS A 161 -4.98 -3.45 22.67
C HIS A 161 -4.84 -3.74 21.18
N ALA A 162 -5.82 -3.36 20.40
CA ALA A 162 -5.77 -3.42 18.95
C ALA A 162 -5.45 -2.04 18.37
N ARG A 163 -4.53 -1.99 17.41
CA ARG A 163 -4.06 -0.73 16.84
C ARG A 163 -3.70 -0.88 15.36
N GLY A 164 -4.07 0.13 14.58
CA GLY A 164 -3.74 0.25 13.16
C GLY A 164 -3.15 1.62 12.91
N HIS A 165 -1.95 1.66 12.36
CA HIS A 165 -1.24 2.92 12.12
C HIS A 165 -0.29 2.82 10.94
N ALA A 166 -0.13 3.93 10.23
CA ALA A 166 0.99 4.16 9.33
C ALA A 166 2.13 4.82 10.10
N LYS A 167 3.36 4.42 9.80
CA LYS A 167 4.57 5.01 10.38
C LYS A 167 5.62 5.15 9.30
N VAL A 168 6.20 6.34 9.18
CA VAL A 168 7.36 6.57 8.30
C VAL A 168 8.57 7.00 9.13
N ARG A 169 9.77 6.59 8.70
CA ARG A 169 11.02 7.08 9.26
C ARG A 169 12.15 7.07 8.23
N TRP A 170 12.93 8.13 8.20
CA TRP A 170 14.24 8.14 7.55
C TRP A 170 15.15 9.19 8.17
N THR A 171 16.44 9.09 7.86
CA THR A 171 17.45 10.01 8.37
C THR A 171 18.23 10.60 7.20
N GLU A 172 18.64 11.86 7.33
CA GLU A 172 19.48 12.54 6.34
C GLU A 172 20.68 13.20 7.03
N SER A 173 21.88 12.88 6.57
CA SER A 173 23.09 13.57 7.05
C SER A 173 23.19 14.92 6.38
N ARG A 174 23.31 15.98 7.17
CA ARG A 174 23.55 17.34 6.69
C ARG A 174 24.91 17.83 7.17
N ASN A 175 25.67 18.38 6.23
CA ASN A 175 26.94 19.05 6.54
C ASN A 175 26.64 20.54 6.73
N ALA A 176 26.90 21.06 7.93
CA ALA A 176 26.58 22.45 8.28
C ALA A 176 27.75 23.42 8.05
N GLY A 177 28.72 23.09 7.19
CA GLY A 177 29.99 23.80 7.15
C GLY A 177 30.82 23.60 8.43
N SER A 178 32.13 23.83 8.35
CA SER A 178 33.13 23.53 9.39
C SER A 178 32.92 22.18 10.11
N ASN A 179 33.24 21.06 9.46
CA ASN A 179 33.48 19.74 10.07
C ASN A 179 32.39 19.14 10.99
N THR A 180 31.18 19.70 11.04
CA THR A 180 30.08 19.15 11.81
C THR A 180 29.01 18.61 10.86
N ALA A 181 28.91 17.28 10.81
CA ALA A 181 27.79 16.59 10.19
C ALA A 181 26.76 16.30 11.28
N TYR A 182 25.53 16.74 11.11
CA TYR A 182 24.41 16.35 11.98
C TYR A 182 23.42 15.50 11.19
N THR A 183 22.84 14.50 11.87
CA THR A 183 21.81 13.65 11.27
C THR A 183 20.44 14.21 11.62
N GLN A 184 19.67 14.57 10.59
CA GLN A 184 18.30 15.00 10.75
C GLN A 184 17.37 13.80 10.64
N ASN A 185 16.52 13.60 11.67
CA ASN A 185 15.57 12.51 11.75
C ASN A 185 14.16 12.97 11.35
N TYR A 186 13.61 12.31 10.33
CA TYR A 186 12.26 12.49 9.84
C TYR A 186 11.42 11.30 10.29
N THR A 187 10.32 11.57 10.99
CA THR A 187 9.41 10.55 11.51
C THR A 187 8.03 11.17 11.59
N GLU A 188 7.03 10.42 11.15
CA GLU A 188 5.62 10.78 11.20
C GLU A 188 4.82 9.49 11.45
N GLU A 189 3.71 9.60 12.17
CA GLU A 189 2.85 8.48 12.52
C GLU A 189 1.40 8.91 12.43
N VAL A 190 0.57 8.09 11.79
CA VAL A 190 -0.85 8.34 11.60
C VAL A 190 -1.61 7.12 12.10
N GLU A 191 -2.46 7.34 13.09
CA GLU A 191 -3.30 6.30 13.68
C GLU A 191 -4.65 6.23 12.95
N TYR A 192 -5.03 5.05 12.48
CA TYR A 192 -6.32 4.80 11.83
C TYR A 192 -7.35 4.27 12.81
N PHE A 193 -6.92 3.42 13.74
CA PHE A 193 -7.78 2.90 14.79
C PHE A 193 -6.98 2.50 16.03
N ASN A 194 -7.62 2.58 17.19
CA ASN A 194 -7.04 2.27 18.49
C ASN A 194 -8.15 1.82 19.43
N HIS A 195 -8.21 0.51 19.66
CA HIS A 195 -9.23 -0.13 20.46
C HIS A 195 -8.59 -0.86 21.64
N LYS A 196 -9.17 -0.74 22.83
CA LYS A 196 -8.70 -1.40 24.04
C LYS A 196 -9.88 -2.06 24.72
N ASP A 197 -9.65 -3.25 25.25
CA ASP A 197 -10.65 -3.99 26.00
C ASP A 197 -9.99 -4.78 27.13
N ILE A 198 -10.75 -5.09 28.17
CA ILE A 198 -10.29 -5.78 29.38
C ILE A 198 -11.03 -7.12 29.47
N LEU A 199 -10.28 -8.21 29.28
CA LEU A 199 -10.81 -9.57 29.32
C LEU A 199 -10.90 -10.13 30.74
N ILE A 200 -10.01 -9.68 31.63
CA ILE A 200 -10.00 -10.03 33.06
C ILE A 200 -9.64 -8.79 33.86
N GLY A 201 -10.35 -8.57 34.97
CA GLY A 201 -10.14 -7.45 35.89
C GLY A 201 -11.11 -6.29 35.62
N HIS A 202 -11.00 -5.25 36.43
CA HIS A 202 -11.80 -4.03 36.29
C HIS A 202 -10.90 -2.82 35.99
N GLU A 203 -11.51 -1.79 35.40
CA GLU A 203 -10.82 -0.57 34.99
C GLU A 203 -10.50 0.38 36.16
N ARG A 204 -11.04 0.13 37.36
CA ARG A 204 -10.92 1.02 38.51
C ARG A 204 -9.55 0.90 39.20
N ASP A 205 -8.83 2.01 39.22
CA ASP A 205 -7.56 2.23 39.94
C ASP A 205 -7.80 2.45 41.45
N ASP A 206 -8.49 1.55 42.13
CA ASP A 206 -8.37 1.50 43.59
C ASP A 206 -7.12 0.67 43.91
N ASP A 207 -5.98 1.35 43.94
CA ASP A 207 -4.63 0.83 44.16
C ASP A 207 -4.42 0.13 45.53
N ASN A 208 -5.49 -0.10 46.29
CA ASN A 208 -5.42 -0.49 47.70
C ASN A 208 -6.43 -1.55 48.17
N SER A 209 -7.03 -2.35 47.27
CA SER A 209 -7.80 -3.53 47.70
C SER A 209 -7.15 -4.82 47.22
N GLU A 210 -6.86 -5.73 48.17
CA GLU A 210 -6.54 -7.15 47.91
C GLU A 210 -7.68 -7.88 47.14
N GLU A 211 -8.83 -7.22 46.97
CA GLU A 211 -10.05 -7.68 46.28
C GLU A 211 -10.00 -7.56 44.75
N GLY A 212 -8.98 -6.91 44.17
CA GLY A 212 -8.88 -6.68 42.72
C GLY A 212 -8.20 -7.78 41.90
N PHE A 213 -7.77 -8.88 42.52
CA PHE A 213 -7.01 -9.94 41.83
C PHE A 213 -7.88 -11.16 41.52
N ASN A 214 -7.77 -11.65 40.29
CA ASN A 214 -8.44 -12.86 39.83
C ASN A 214 -7.48 -14.05 39.95
N THR A 215 -7.93 -15.12 40.59
CA THR A 215 -7.17 -16.37 40.68
C THR A 215 -7.46 -17.24 39.46
N ILE A 216 -6.42 -17.62 38.72
CA ILE A 216 -6.50 -18.53 37.58
C ILE A 216 -5.82 -19.84 37.98
N HIS A 217 -6.59 -20.93 37.99
CA HIS A 217 -6.09 -22.27 38.35
C HIS A 217 -5.24 -22.88 37.24
N SER A 218 -4.48 -23.94 37.58
CA SER A 218 -3.68 -24.68 36.59
C SER A 218 -4.54 -25.17 35.42
N GLY A 219 -4.01 -25.12 34.19
CA GLY A 219 -4.70 -25.56 32.99
C GLY A 219 -4.70 -24.53 31.85
N ARG A 220 -5.58 -24.76 30.88
CA ARG A 220 -5.78 -23.91 29.70
C ARG A 220 -7.03 -23.06 29.88
N HIS A 221 -6.91 -21.78 29.62
CA HIS A 221 -7.96 -20.78 29.74
C HIS A 221 -8.05 -20.00 28.43
N GLU A 222 -9.27 -19.74 27.97
CA GLU A 222 -9.52 -19.05 26.71
C GLU A 222 -10.42 -17.84 26.96
N TYR A 223 -9.98 -16.67 26.50
CA TYR A 223 -10.70 -15.41 26.66
C TYR A 223 -11.01 -14.83 25.29
N ALA A 224 -12.29 -14.79 24.93
CA ALA A 224 -12.73 -14.28 23.64
C ALA A 224 -12.61 -12.74 23.59
N PHE A 225 -12.32 -12.21 22.42
CA PHE A 225 -12.37 -10.79 22.12
C PHE A 225 -13.03 -10.55 20.76
N SER A 226 -13.67 -9.40 20.60
CA SER A 226 -14.24 -8.96 19.34
C SER A 226 -14.31 -7.45 19.27
N PHE A 227 -13.92 -6.86 18.15
CA PHE A 227 -14.04 -5.43 17.89
C PHE A 227 -14.26 -5.16 16.41
N GLU A 228 -14.93 -4.05 16.09
CA GLU A 228 -15.18 -3.63 14.72
C GLU A 228 -14.10 -2.67 14.22
N LEU A 229 -13.65 -2.88 12.99
CA LEU A 229 -12.82 -1.90 12.29
C LEU A 229 -13.67 -0.69 11.88
N PRO A 230 -13.11 0.53 11.86
CA PRO A 230 -13.83 1.70 11.40
C PRO A 230 -14.43 1.52 10.00
N GLN A 231 -15.61 2.09 9.79
CA GLN A 231 -16.28 2.11 8.48
C GLN A 231 -15.63 3.11 7.50
N THR A 232 -14.77 4.02 8.01
CA THR A 232 -13.97 4.92 7.18
C THR A 232 -12.88 4.13 6.45
N PRO A 233 -12.53 4.50 5.20
CA PRO A 233 -11.47 3.82 4.45
C PRO A 233 -10.16 3.73 5.27
N LEU A 234 -9.71 2.50 5.49
CA LEU A 234 -8.46 2.19 6.15
C LEU A 234 -7.33 2.09 5.11
N ALA A 235 -6.12 2.49 5.48
CA ALA A 235 -4.99 2.31 4.57
C ALA A 235 -4.63 0.82 4.45
N THR A 236 -4.48 0.34 3.22
CA THR A 236 -3.99 -1.02 2.95
C THR A 236 -2.65 -1.27 3.64
N SER A 237 -2.52 -2.44 4.25
CA SER A 237 -1.30 -2.89 4.92
C SER A 237 -0.13 -2.92 3.94
N PHE A 238 1.01 -2.39 4.38
CA PHE A 238 2.13 -2.13 3.48
C PHE A 238 3.47 -2.13 4.21
N GLU A 239 4.50 -2.64 3.56
CA GLU A 239 5.87 -2.61 4.03
C GLU A 239 6.77 -1.99 2.95
N GLY A 240 7.35 -0.84 3.27
CA GLY A 240 8.26 -0.11 2.42
C GLY A 240 9.59 0.21 3.12
N ARG A 241 10.56 0.71 2.35
CA ARG A 241 11.91 0.98 2.87
C ARG A 241 11.94 2.03 4.00
N HIS A 242 11.08 3.03 3.91
CA HIS A 242 11.04 4.17 4.83
C HIS A 242 9.73 4.29 5.59
N GLY A 243 8.87 3.28 5.54
CA GLY A 243 7.60 3.31 6.24
C GLY A 243 6.77 2.06 6.04
N SER A 244 5.75 1.92 6.87
CA SER A 244 4.87 0.76 6.91
C SER A 244 3.47 1.15 7.37
N VAL A 245 2.47 0.39 6.98
CA VAL A 245 1.10 0.43 7.51
C VAL A 245 0.82 -0.92 8.15
N ARG A 246 0.62 -0.94 9.47
CA ARG A 246 0.52 -2.18 10.25
C ARG A 246 -0.68 -2.18 11.18
N TYR A 247 -1.35 -3.34 11.23
CA TYR A 247 -2.50 -3.63 12.06
C TYR A 247 -2.20 -4.81 12.97
N TRP A 248 -2.56 -4.70 14.25
CA TRP A 248 -2.24 -5.74 15.22
C TRP A 248 -3.17 -5.73 16.44
N VAL A 249 -3.24 -6.87 17.12
CA VAL A 249 -3.80 -7.05 18.45
C VAL A 249 -2.69 -7.44 19.40
N LYS A 250 -2.66 -6.82 20.59
CA LYS A 250 -1.69 -7.11 21.64
C LYS A 250 -2.42 -7.48 22.91
N ALA A 251 -2.09 -8.64 23.48
CA ALA A 251 -2.55 -9.05 24.79
C ALA A 251 -1.50 -8.66 25.84
N GLU A 252 -1.94 -8.10 26.96
CA GLU A 252 -1.12 -7.74 28.11
C GLU A 252 -1.67 -8.39 29.38
N LEU A 253 -0.91 -9.34 29.93
CA LEU A 253 -1.22 -10.03 31.18
C LEU A 253 -0.45 -9.39 32.33
N HIS A 254 -1.16 -8.73 33.23
CA HIS A 254 -0.63 -8.08 34.43
C HIS A 254 -0.79 -8.99 35.64
N ARG A 255 0.31 -9.25 36.35
CA ARG A 255 0.33 -10.06 37.57
C ARG A 255 0.96 -9.29 38.72
N PRO A 256 0.60 -9.58 39.98
CA PRO A 256 1.22 -8.93 41.14
C PRO A 256 2.73 -9.13 41.13
N TRP A 257 3.49 -8.08 41.45
CA TRP A 257 4.94 -8.13 41.68
C TRP A 257 5.78 -8.61 40.48
N LEU A 258 5.18 -8.75 39.30
CA LEU A 258 5.81 -9.23 38.07
C LEU A 258 5.58 -8.25 36.93
N LEU A 259 6.54 -8.21 35.99
CA LEU A 259 6.38 -7.41 34.78
C LEU A 259 5.24 -7.96 33.90
N PRO A 260 4.49 -7.10 33.21
CA PRO A 260 3.42 -7.55 32.32
C PRO A 260 3.96 -8.41 31.19
N VAL A 261 3.35 -9.58 30.98
CA VAL A 261 3.65 -10.42 29.81
C VAL A 261 2.86 -9.88 28.63
N LYS A 262 3.56 -9.53 27.55
CA LYS A 262 2.95 -8.92 26.36
C LYS A 262 3.17 -9.82 25.15
N LEU A 263 2.11 -10.07 24.39
CA LEU A 263 2.18 -10.73 23.09
C LEU A 263 1.46 -9.86 22.07
N LYS A 264 2.06 -9.67 20.90
CA LYS A 264 1.44 -8.99 19.76
C LYS A 264 1.26 -9.97 18.60
N LYS A 265 0.09 -9.94 17.96
CA LYS A 265 -0.20 -10.68 16.74
C LYS A 265 -0.73 -9.73 15.67
N GLU A 266 -0.16 -9.82 14.48
CA GLU A 266 -0.50 -8.95 13.35
C GLU A 266 -1.63 -9.56 12.51
N PHE A 267 -2.40 -8.70 11.86
CA PHE A 267 -3.38 -9.06 10.85
C PHE A 267 -3.27 -8.09 9.68
N THR A 268 -3.78 -8.49 8.52
CA THR A 268 -3.71 -7.68 7.30
C THR A 268 -5.04 -6.97 7.11
N VAL A 269 -5.00 -5.67 6.89
CA VAL A 269 -6.12 -4.90 6.34
C VAL A 269 -5.87 -4.58 4.88
N PHE A 270 -6.89 -4.77 4.06
CA PHE A 270 -6.86 -4.59 2.61
C PHE A 270 -8.03 -3.73 2.16
N GLU A 271 -7.73 -2.55 1.59
CA GLU A 271 -8.74 -1.67 1.00
C GLU A 271 -9.00 -2.08 -0.45
N HIS A 272 -10.28 -2.17 -0.82
CA HIS A 272 -10.68 -2.58 -2.14
C HIS A 272 -10.64 -1.42 -3.14
N ILE A 273 -9.94 -1.61 -4.26
CA ILE A 273 -9.86 -0.64 -5.34
C ILE A 273 -10.53 -1.25 -6.57
N ASP A 274 -11.70 -0.71 -6.90
CA ASP A 274 -12.46 -1.10 -8.08
C ASP A 274 -11.95 -0.40 -9.34
N ILE A 275 -11.34 -1.16 -10.24
CA ILE A 275 -10.84 -0.63 -11.52
C ILE A 275 -11.93 -0.38 -12.56
N ASN A 276 -13.17 -0.82 -12.29
CA ASN A 276 -14.33 -0.59 -13.15
C ASN A 276 -14.88 0.84 -13.05
N THR A 277 -14.27 1.71 -12.25
CA THR A 277 -14.65 3.11 -12.16
C THR A 277 -14.34 3.89 -13.45
N PRO A 278 -15.21 4.83 -13.90
CA PRO A 278 -15.03 5.51 -15.20
C PRO A 278 -13.67 6.21 -15.38
N SER A 279 -13.11 6.76 -14.30
CA SER A 279 -11.80 7.43 -14.31
C SER A 279 -10.63 6.46 -14.49
N LEU A 280 -10.81 5.18 -14.15
CA LEU A 280 -9.81 4.14 -14.32
C LEU A 280 -9.97 3.39 -15.65
N LEU A 281 -11.16 3.43 -16.25
CA LEU A 281 -11.43 2.88 -17.58
C LEU A 281 -11.05 3.83 -18.73
N SER A 282 -10.81 5.11 -18.45
CA SER A 282 -10.49 6.07 -19.49
C SER A 282 -9.14 5.78 -20.16
N PRO A 283 -9.04 5.84 -21.50
CA PRO A 283 -7.78 5.65 -22.20
C PRO A 283 -6.81 6.77 -21.89
N GLN A 284 -5.52 6.45 -21.96
CA GLN A 284 -4.44 7.42 -21.81
C GLN A 284 -3.58 7.44 -23.05
N ALA A 285 -3.19 8.64 -23.48
CA ALA A 285 -2.28 8.83 -24.59
C ALA A 285 -1.38 10.04 -24.35
N GLY A 286 -0.24 10.06 -25.01
CA GLY A 286 0.64 11.23 -25.03
C GLY A 286 1.63 11.15 -26.17
N THR A 287 2.14 12.32 -26.54
CA THR A 287 3.15 12.46 -27.60
C THR A 287 4.25 13.40 -27.11
N LYS A 288 5.49 13.08 -27.45
CA LYS A 288 6.65 13.89 -27.12
C LYS A 288 7.69 13.76 -28.22
N GLU A 289 8.41 14.84 -28.47
CA GLU A 289 9.48 14.86 -29.45
C GLU A 289 10.73 15.54 -28.89
N LYS A 290 11.87 15.25 -29.51
CA LYS A 290 13.15 15.85 -29.14
C LYS A 290 14.10 15.91 -30.31
N THR A 291 14.70 17.07 -30.53
CA THR A 291 15.76 17.27 -31.51
C THR A 291 17.13 17.25 -30.83
N LEU A 292 18.08 16.52 -31.42
CA LEU A 292 19.46 16.47 -30.94
C LEU A 292 20.26 17.64 -31.54
N CYS A 293 20.54 18.67 -30.75
CA CYS A 293 21.30 19.82 -31.23
C CYS A 293 22.83 19.58 -31.14
N CYS A 294 23.53 19.83 -32.24
CA CYS A 294 24.99 19.84 -32.39
C CYS A 294 25.36 21.15 -33.13
N TRP A 295 26.47 21.80 -32.74
CA TRP A 295 26.92 23.12 -33.28
C TRP A 295 27.08 23.16 -34.82
N PHE A 296 27.22 22.00 -35.48
CA PHE A 296 27.41 21.88 -36.94
C PHE A 296 26.54 20.82 -37.61
N CYS A 297 25.48 20.32 -36.95
CA CYS A 297 24.67 19.22 -37.49
C CYS A 297 23.17 19.57 -37.50
N THR A 298 22.52 19.40 -38.66
CA THR A 298 21.06 19.34 -38.78
C THR A 298 20.59 17.91 -38.48
N SER A 299 20.30 17.59 -37.21
CA SER A 299 19.61 16.34 -36.86
C SER A 299 18.11 16.56 -36.91
N GLY A 300 17.36 15.63 -37.51
CA GLY A 300 15.91 15.59 -37.35
C GLY A 300 15.49 15.16 -35.93
N PRO A 301 14.20 15.34 -35.59
CA PRO A 301 13.66 14.98 -34.29
C PRO A 301 13.53 13.46 -34.10
N ILE A 302 13.52 13.03 -32.84
CA ILE A 302 13.01 11.71 -32.45
C ILE A 302 11.64 11.98 -31.83
N SER A 303 10.60 11.36 -32.36
CA SER A 303 9.22 11.48 -31.88
C SER A 303 8.75 10.17 -31.26
N LEU A 304 7.93 10.27 -30.22
CA LEU A 304 7.35 9.16 -29.48
C LEU A 304 5.89 9.51 -29.20
N SER A 305 4.97 8.71 -29.72
CA SER A 305 3.57 8.68 -29.30
C SER A 305 3.28 7.35 -28.64
N ALA A 306 2.55 7.34 -27.53
CA ALA A 306 2.06 6.10 -26.94
C ALA A 306 0.66 6.27 -26.34
N LYS A 307 -0.10 5.17 -26.37
CA LYS A 307 -1.47 5.05 -25.89
C LYS A 307 -1.69 3.70 -25.19
N ILE A 308 -2.50 3.71 -24.15
CA ILE A 308 -3.06 2.54 -23.48
C ILE A 308 -4.58 2.71 -23.35
N GLU A 309 -5.29 1.59 -23.27
CA GLU A 309 -6.76 1.59 -23.31
C GLU A 309 -7.41 2.05 -22.01
N ARG A 310 -6.74 1.88 -20.88
CA ARG A 310 -7.24 2.21 -19.55
C ARG A 310 -6.12 2.56 -18.58
N LYS A 311 -6.47 3.07 -17.40
CA LYS A 311 -5.56 3.46 -16.32
C LYS A 311 -5.48 2.42 -15.20
N GLY A 312 -6.59 1.77 -14.85
CA GLY A 312 -6.67 0.76 -13.81
C GLY A 312 -6.33 -0.63 -14.34
N TYR A 313 -5.56 -1.42 -13.61
CA TYR A 313 -5.21 -2.82 -13.90
C TYR A 313 -5.14 -3.65 -12.61
N THR A 314 -5.26 -4.97 -12.69
CA THR A 314 -4.97 -5.88 -11.56
C THR A 314 -3.65 -6.64 -11.76
N PRO A 315 -2.99 -7.09 -10.68
CA PRO A 315 -1.82 -7.97 -10.80
C PRO A 315 -2.11 -9.20 -11.65
N GLY A 316 -1.17 -9.60 -12.50
CA GLY A 316 -1.32 -10.73 -13.44
C GLY A 316 -1.85 -10.35 -14.83
N GLU A 317 -2.53 -9.21 -14.97
CA GLU A 317 -2.98 -8.71 -16.28
C GLU A 317 -1.81 -8.26 -17.17
N SER A 318 -2.08 -8.06 -18.47
CA SER A 318 -1.12 -7.49 -19.41
C SER A 318 -1.62 -6.17 -19.96
N ILE A 319 -0.76 -5.16 -19.97
CA ILE A 319 -1.02 -3.85 -20.56
C ILE A 319 -0.77 -3.94 -22.06
N GLN A 320 -1.76 -3.60 -22.87
CA GLN A 320 -1.61 -3.44 -24.32
C GLN A 320 -1.09 -2.03 -24.63
N ILE A 321 0.14 -1.95 -25.16
CA ILE A 321 0.80 -0.69 -25.47
C ILE A 321 0.71 -0.45 -26.97
N PHE A 322 0.08 0.67 -27.35
CA PHE A 322 0.07 1.18 -28.71
C PHE A 322 1.08 2.32 -28.78
N ALA A 323 2.12 2.22 -29.61
CA ALA A 323 3.14 3.25 -29.69
C ALA A 323 3.66 3.44 -31.11
N GLU A 324 4.03 4.67 -31.45
CA GLU A 324 4.69 5.02 -32.69
C GLU A 324 5.95 5.81 -32.37
N ILE A 325 7.09 5.31 -32.84
CA ILE A 325 8.40 5.88 -32.60
C ILE A 325 9.04 6.15 -33.95
N GLU A 326 9.28 7.41 -34.27
CA GLU A 326 9.96 7.82 -35.49
C GLU A 326 11.31 8.47 -35.15
N ASN A 327 12.36 7.98 -35.79
CA ASN A 327 13.72 8.44 -35.57
C ASN A 327 14.24 9.16 -36.81
N CYS A 328 14.04 10.47 -36.87
CA CYS A 328 14.63 11.33 -37.89
C CYS A 328 16.04 11.83 -37.49
N SER A 329 16.62 11.29 -36.40
CA SER A 329 18.00 11.59 -36.02
C SER A 329 18.99 10.69 -36.73
N SER A 330 20.27 11.08 -36.73
CA SER A 330 21.36 10.27 -37.28
C SER A 330 21.81 9.10 -36.40
N ARG A 331 21.21 8.92 -35.20
CA ARG A 331 21.63 7.90 -34.24
C ARG A 331 20.76 6.65 -34.35
N MET A 332 21.34 5.50 -34.03
CA MET A 332 20.55 4.29 -33.76
C MET A 332 19.99 4.39 -32.35
N VAL A 333 18.68 4.23 -32.21
CA VAL A 333 17.96 4.36 -30.92
C VAL A 333 17.24 3.06 -30.57
N VAL A 334 16.85 2.89 -29.31
CA VAL A 334 16.14 1.66 -28.87
C VAL A 334 14.91 2.03 -28.04
N PRO A 335 13.69 1.78 -28.53
CA PRO A 335 12.48 1.97 -27.75
C PRO A 335 12.33 0.88 -26.69
N LYS A 336 11.82 1.27 -25.52
CA LYS A 336 11.65 0.45 -24.33
C LYS A 336 10.37 0.87 -23.62
N ALA A 337 9.79 -0.04 -22.84
CA ALA A 337 8.72 0.30 -21.92
C ALA A 337 8.96 -0.37 -20.58
N ALA A 338 8.58 0.30 -19.50
CA ALA A 338 8.78 -0.18 -18.14
C ALA A 338 7.65 0.26 -17.21
N ILE A 339 7.20 -0.64 -16.35
CA ILE A 339 6.34 -0.32 -15.23
C ILE A 339 7.24 0.03 -14.05
N TYR A 340 7.03 1.22 -13.48
CA TYR A 340 7.67 1.65 -12.25
C TYR A 340 6.64 1.78 -11.13
N GLN A 341 6.99 1.27 -9.96
CA GLN A 341 6.33 1.58 -8.69
C GLN A 341 7.08 2.74 -8.03
N THR A 342 6.36 3.79 -7.65
CA THR A 342 6.89 4.93 -6.91
C THR A 342 6.29 4.92 -5.52
N GLN A 343 7.14 4.81 -4.49
CA GLN A 343 6.78 4.86 -3.09
C GLN A 343 7.19 6.24 -2.54
N ALA A 344 6.22 7.05 -2.13
CA ALA A 344 6.47 8.36 -1.53
C ALA A 344 6.14 8.33 -0.04
N PHE A 345 7.08 8.82 0.78
CA PHE A 345 6.98 8.88 2.24
C PHE A 345 7.04 10.33 2.70
N TYR A 346 6.10 10.78 3.54
CA TYR A 346 5.96 12.18 3.95
C TYR A 346 6.11 12.33 5.47
N ALA A 347 6.98 13.22 5.93
CA ALA A 347 7.19 13.51 7.34
C ALA A 347 7.72 14.93 7.52
N LYS A 348 7.16 15.69 8.48
CA LYS A 348 7.61 17.05 8.81
C LYS A 348 7.78 17.97 7.57
N GLY A 349 6.85 17.89 6.62
CA GLY A 349 6.88 18.67 5.38
C GLY A 349 7.99 18.29 4.38
N LYS A 350 8.69 17.18 4.59
CA LYS A 350 9.64 16.60 3.64
C LYS A 350 9.09 15.31 3.05
N MET A 351 9.50 15.04 1.82
CA MET A 351 9.13 13.84 1.09
C MET A 351 10.38 13.05 0.70
N LYS A 352 10.32 11.74 0.88
CA LYS A 352 11.32 10.79 0.40
C LYS A 352 10.68 9.86 -0.61
N GLU A 353 11.25 9.78 -1.80
CA GLU A 353 10.75 8.92 -2.87
C GLU A 353 11.69 7.72 -3.09
N VAL A 354 11.10 6.56 -3.30
CA VAL A 354 11.79 5.34 -3.76
C VAL A 354 11.08 4.83 -5.00
N LYS A 355 11.82 4.75 -6.11
CA LYS A 355 11.30 4.23 -7.37
C LYS A 355 11.87 2.84 -7.65
N GLN A 356 10.99 1.88 -7.94
CA GLN A 356 11.33 0.49 -8.19
C GLN A 356 10.85 0.07 -9.59
N LEU A 357 11.73 -0.59 -10.33
CA LEU A 357 11.35 -1.25 -11.59
C LEU A 357 10.56 -2.52 -11.29
N VAL A 358 9.37 -2.62 -11.88
CA VAL A 358 8.44 -3.75 -11.67
C VAL A 358 8.52 -4.73 -12.84
N ALA A 359 8.41 -4.21 -14.06
CA ALA A 359 8.48 -4.99 -15.29
C ALA A 359 9.03 -4.12 -16.41
N ASN A 360 9.66 -4.71 -17.42
CA ASN A 360 10.08 -3.99 -18.61
C ASN A 360 9.97 -4.86 -19.87
N LEU A 361 9.99 -4.18 -21.00
CA LEU A 361 10.17 -4.76 -22.32
C LEU A 361 11.11 -3.88 -23.15
N ARG A 362 11.71 -4.51 -24.16
CA ARG A 362 12.62 -3.87 -25.10
C ARG A 362 12.09 -4.05 -26.53
N GLY A 363 12.11 -2.97 -27.30
CA GLY A 363 11.84 -2.96 -28.74
C GLY A 363 13.07 -3.30 -29.56
N GLU A 364 12.90 -3.28 -30.88
CA GLU A 364 14.01 -3.51 -31.80
C GLU A 364 14.86 -2.24 -31.93
N SER A 365 16.12 -2.37 -32.34
CA SER A 365 16.96 -1.20 -32.57
C SER A 365 16.49 -0.45 -33.82
N LEU A 366 16.23 0.85 -33.68
CA LEU A 366 15.71 1.70 -34.75
C LEU A 366 16.84 2.52 -35.38
N SER A 367 17.07 2.31 -36.67
CA SER A 367 18.06 3.07 -37.44
C SER A 367 17.56 4.47 -37.79
N SER A 368 18.46 5.34 -38.26
CA SER A 368 18.12 6.68 -38.76
C SER A 368 17.09 6.61 -39.88
N GLY A 369 16.10 7.51 -39.85
CA GLY A 369 15.02 7.63 -40.84
C GLY A 369 14.01 6.49 -40.83
N LYS A 370 13.94 5.70 -39.74
CA LYS A 370 12.98 4.59 -39.60
C LYS A 370 11.94 4.90 -38.54
N THR A 371 10.82 4.19 -38.67
CA THR A 371 9.69 4.23 -37.73
C THR A 371 9.39 2.82 -37.24
N GLU A 372 9.12 2.67 -35.95
CA GLU A 372 8.63 1.44 -35.33
C GLU A 372 7.25 1.70 -34.73
N THR A 373 6.35 0.75 -34.94
CA THR A 373 4.98 0.79 -34.43
C THR A 373 4.73 -0.43 -33.56
N TRP A 374 4.26 -0.20 -32.33
CA TRP A 374 3.74 -1.23 -31.45
C TRP A 374 2.21 -1.23 -31.57
N ASN A 375 1.66 -2.34 -32.05
CA ASN A 375 0.22 -2.53 -32.20
C ASN A 375 -0.29 -3.47 -31.10
N GLY A 376 -0.45 -2.95 -29.88
CA GLY A 376 -0.89 -3.73 -28.73
C GLY A 376 0.20 -4.61 -28.13
N LYS A 377 1.44 -4.11 -28.07
CA LYS A 377 2.56 -4.86 -27.48
C LYS A 377 2.31 -5.10 -25.99
N LEU A 378 2.34 -6.36 -25.58
CA LEU A 378 1.93 -6.78 -24.24
C LEU A 378 3.06 -6.60 -23.21
N LEU A 379 2.74 -5.98 -22.08
CA LEU A 379 3.59 -5.91 -20.89
C LEU A 379 2.86 -6.49 -19.68
N LYS A 380 3.29 -7.67 -19.22
CA LYS A 380 2.66 -8.38 -18.10
C LYS A 380 2.99 -7.72 -16.75
N ILE A 381 1.97 -7.56 -15.92
CA ILE A 381 2.08 -7.07 -14.54
C ILE A 381 2.36 -8.27 -13.63
N PRO A 382 3.52 -8.34 -12.94
CA PRO A 382 3.79 -9.41 -12.00
C PRO A 382 2.92 -9.27 -10.73
N PRO A 383 2.88 -10.28 -9.85
CA PRO A 383 2.28 -10.14 -8.53
C PRO A 383 2.93 -8.99 -7.76
N VAL A 384 2.17 -7.93 -7.51
CA VAL A 384 2.59 -6.72 -6.79
C VAL A 384 1.49 -6.28 -5.84
N SER A 385 1.85 -5.48 -4.83
CA SER A 385 0.87 -4.82 -3.96
C SER A 385 -0.06 -3.91 -4.77
N PRO A 386 -1.30 -3.70 -4.33
CA PRO A 386 -2.15 -2.67 -4.93
C PRO A 386 -1.57 -1.27 -4.70
N SER A 387 -2.12 -0.30 -5.43
CA SER A 387 -1.88 1.12 -5.18
C SER A 387 -2.37 1.51 -3.78
N ILE A 388 -1.68 2.48 -3.16
CA ILE A 388 -2.09 3.08 -1.88
C ILE A 388 -2.35 4.55 -2.13
N LEU A 389 -3.63 4.90 -2.22
CA LEU A 389 -4.11 6.25 -2.52
C LEU A 389 -4.54 6.98 -1.25
N ASP A 390 -5.17 6.27 -0.32
CA ASP A 390 -5.77 6.82 0.90
C ASP A 390 -4.86 6.62 2.12
N CYS A 391 -3.68 7.25 2.07
CA CYS A 391 -2.80 7.40 3.23
C CYS A 391 -2.09 8.76 3.18
N SER A 392 -2.10 9.48 4.29
CA SER A 392 -1.57 10.85 4.37
C SER A 392 -0.04 10.91 4.37
N ILE A 393 0.64 9.85 4.80
CA ILE A 393 2.10 9.82 4.97
C ILE A 393 2.82 8.81 4.07
N ILE A 394 2.09 7.91 3.40
CA ILE A 394 2.64 6.91 2.47
C ILE A 394 1.77 6.89 1.21
N ARG A 395 2.39 6.94 0.04
CA ARG A 395 1.72 6.72 -1.25
C ARG A 395 2.45 5.67 -2.06
N VAL A 396 1.70 4.81 -2.73
CA VAL A 396 2.23 3.80 -3.64
C VAL A 396 1.52 3.95 -4.98
N GLU A 397 2.25 4.48 -5.94
CA GLU A 397 1.74 4.82 -7.27
C GLU A 397 2.48 4.01 -8.34
N TYR A 398 1.81 3.75 -9.46
CA TYR A 398 2.40 3.03 -10.57
C TYR A 398 2.38 3.89 -11.82
N SER A 399 3.32 3.63 -12.72
CA SER A 399 3.37 4.31 -14.00
C SER A 399 3.99 3.45 -15.08
N LEU A 400 3.44 3.55 -16.29
CA LEU A 400 4.03 3.02 -17.51
C LEU A 400 4.90 4.11 -18.14
N MET A 401 6.21 3.86 -18.13
CA MET A 401 7.18 4.70 -18.83
C MET A 401 7.45 4.07 -20.21
N VAL A 402 7.09 4.77 -21.28
CA VAL A 402 7.54 4.44 -22.64
C VAL A 402 8.68 5.39 -22.99
N TYR A 403 9.82 4.86 -23.41
CA TYR A 403 11.00 5.69 -23.64
C TYR A 403 11.91 5.15 -24.73
N VAL A 404 12.68 6.06 -25.33
CA VAL A 404 13.65 5.79 -26.37
C VAL A 404 15.03 6.05 -25.80
N ASP A 405 15.84 5.00 -25.71
CA ASP A 405 17.24 5.05 -25.32
C ASP A 405 18.06 5.66 -26.45
N ILE A 406 18.71 6.80 -26.19
CA ILE A 406 19.43 7.58 -27.20
C ILE A 406 20.91 7.61 -26.82
N PRO A 407 21.77 6.83 -27.51
CA PRO A 407 23.19 6.79 -27.21
C PRO A 407 23.82 8.19 -27.22
N GLY A 408 24.46 8.58 -26.12
CA GLY A 408 25.15 9.87 -26.00
C GLY A 408 24.22 11.08 -25.90
N ALA A 409 22.94 10.91 -25.56
CA ALA A 409 22.01 11.98 -25.19
C ALA A 409 21.14 11.54 -24.01
N MET A 410 20.32 12.45 -23.48
CA MET A 410 19.27 12.07 -22.53
C MET A 410 18.13 11.38 -23.28
N ASP A 411 17.56 10.34 -22.69
CA ASP A 411 16.45 9.59 -23.26
C ASP A 411 15.22 10.48 -23.49
N LEU A 412 14.42 10.10 -24.49
CA LEU A 412 13.08 10.66 -24.69
C LEU A 412 12.09 9.74 -23.99
N PHE A 413 11.34 10.25 -23.02
CA PHE A 413 10.39 9.45 -22.25
C PHE A 413 9.02 10.12 -22.11
N LEU A 414 8.00 9.28 -22.12
CA LEU A 414 6.59 9.58 -21.88
C LEU A 414 6.12 8.74 -20.70
N ASN A 415 5.44 9.40 -19.75
CA ASN A 415 4.98 8.77 -18.51
C ASN A 415 3.44 8.71 -18.50
N LEU A 416 2.88 7.51 -18.41
CA LEU A 416 1.43 7.26 -18.34
C LEU A 416 1.10 6.69 -16.95
N PRO A 417 0.42 7.44 -16.06
CA PRO A 417 0.05 6.97 -14.72
C PRO A 417 -0.80 5.68 -14.75
N LEU A 418 -0.61 4.80 -13.79
CA LEU A 418 -1.38 3.56 -13.63
C LEU A 418 -1.95 3.47 -12.20
N VAL A 419 -3.04 2.73 -12.06
CA VAL A 419 -3.57 2.30 -10.76
C VAL A 419 -3.63 0.79 -10.74
N ILE A 420 -3.00 0.17 -9.75
CA ILE A 420 -3.11 -1.27 -9.54
C ILE A 420 -4.22 -1.51 -8.52
N GLY A 421 -5.36 -1.97 -9.00
CA GLY A 421 -6.52 -2.27 -8.17
C GLY A 421 -6.59 -3.71 -7.72
N THR A 422 -7.70 -4.06 -7.09
CA THR A 422 -7.89 -5.37 -6.43
C THR A 422 -9.11 -6.11 -6.93
N ILE A 423 -10.10 -5.39 -7.48
CA ILE A 423 -11.25 -5.97 -8.15
C ILE A 423 -10.96 -5.95 -9.66
N PRO A 424 -10.94 -7.12 -10.33
CA PRO A 424 -10.59 -7.20 -11.75
C PRO A 424 -11.66 -6.58 -12.64
N LEU A 425 -11.26 -6.24 -13.86
CA LEU A 425 -12.16 -5.70 -14.87
C LEU A 425 -13.23 -6.73 -15.19
N HIS A 426 -14.50 -6.35 -15.11
CA HIS A 426 -15.57 -7.22 -15.58
C HIS A 426 -15.55 -7.25 -17.12
N PRO A 427 -15.44 -8.43 -17.75
CA PRO A 427 -15.71 -8.54 -19.17
C PRO A 427 -17.20 -8.24 -19.37
N PHE A 428 -17.50 -7.03 -19.84
CA PHE A 428 -18.80 -6.47 -20.18
C PHE A 428 -20.02 -7.40 -20.00
N GLY A 429 -20.92 -7.12 -19.04
CA GLY A 429 -22.30 -7.62 -19.12
C GLY A 429 -23.09 -7.96 -17.85
N SER A 430 -22.53 -7.97 -16.64
CA SER A 430 -23.35 -8.19 -15.44
C SER A 430 -24.01 -6.89 -15.01
N ARG A 431 -25.31 -6.76 -15.32
CA ARG A 431 -26.20 -5.66 -14.90
C ARG A 431 -26.46 -5.64 -13.38
N THR A 432 -25.43 -5.82 -12.55
CA THR A 432 -25.58 -5.88 -11.08
C THR A 432 -24.71 -4.89 -10.30
N SER A 433 -23.82 -4.12 -10.93
CA SER A 433 -23.10 -3.05 -10.25
C SER A 433 -23.80 -1.70 -10.43
N SER A 434 -24.97 -1.56 -9.80
CA SER A 434 -25.63 -0.28 -9.59
C SER A 434 -25.85 -0.04 -8.10
N VAL A 435 -25.19 1.01 -7.58
CA VAL A 435 -25.47 1.74 -6.32
C VAL A 435 -25.13 1.00 -5.01
N SER A 436 -23.85 0.84 -4.69
CA SER A 436 -23.42 0.59 -3.30
C SER A 436 -22.38 1.57 -2.75
N SER A 437 -22.06 2.64 -3.49
CA SER A 437 -21.14 3.68 -3.05
C SER A 437 -21.74 5.08 -3.16
N GLN A 438 -22.86 5.29 -2.44
CA GLN A 438 -23.27 6.57 -1.86
C GLN A 438 -24.55 6.36 -1.03
N CYS A 439 -24.60 6.98 0.16
CA CYS A 439 -25.71 7.02 1.11
C CYS A 439 -25.80 5.87 2.13
N SER A 440 -24.94 5.90 3.15
CA SER A 440 -25.36 5.52 4.51
C SER A 440 -26.31 6.59 5.07
N MET A 441 -27.57 6.57 4.63
CA MET A 441 -28.63 7.34 5.28
C MET A 441 -29.74 6.39 5.70
N ASN A 442 -29.66 5.99 6.97
CA ASN A 442 -30.79 5.79 7.87
C ASN A 442 -32.05 5.13 7.26
N MET A 443 -32.04 3.80 7.14
CA MET A 443 -33.24 3.00 6.89
C MET A 443 -34.09 2.90 8.18
N ASN A 444 -34.60 4.03 8.66
CA ASN A 444 -35.52 4.07 9.80
C ASN A 444 -36.74 4.98 9.61
N TRP A 445 -37.04 5.42 8.38
CA TRP A 445 -38.28 6.18 8.09
C TRP A 445 -39.35 5.35 7.34
N LEU A 446 -39.00 4.29 6.61
CA LEU A 446 -39.99 3.53 5.82
C LEU A 446 -40.92 2.61 6.65
N GLY A 447 -40.82 2.65 7.99
CA GLY A 447 -41.64 1.82 8.89
C GLY A 447 -42.94 2.45 9.40
N LEU A 448 -43.30 3.69 9.05
CA LEU A 448 -44.42 4.39 9.71
C LEU A 448 -45.48 5.06 8.81
N SER A 449 -45.53 4.78 7.51
CA SER A 449 -46.65 5.30 6.71
C SER A 449 -46.88 4.53 5.41
N LEU A 450 -47.68 3.45 5.47
CA LEU A 450 -48.72 3.06 4.51
C LEU A 450 -49.29 1.67 4.89
N PRO A 451 -50.61 1.50 4.99
CA PRO A 451 -51.24 0.20 5.12
C PRO A 451 -51.39 -0.49 3.77
N GLU A 452 -51.47 -1.83 3.85
CA GLU A 452 -52.14 -2.74 2.91
C GLU A 452 -51.27 -3.55 1.91
N ARG A 453 -51.64 -4.84 1.82
CA ARG A 453 -50.93 -5.99 1.23
C ARG A 453 -50.42 -5.75 -0.20
N PRO A 454 -49.29 -6.39 -0.60
CA PRO A 454 -48.99 -6.58 -2.02
C PRO A 454 -50.03 -7.52 -2.63
N GLU A 455 -50.80 -7.03 -3.60
CA GLU A 455 -51.70 -7.84 -4.42
C GLU A 455 -50.85 -8.70 -5.38
N ALA A 456 -51.22 -9.97 -5.53
CA ALA A 456 -50.50 -10.90 -6.41
C ALA A 456 -50.71 -10.53 -7.89
N PRO A 457 -49.72 -10.75 -8.76
CA PRO A 457 -49.88 -10.49 -10.19
C PRO A 457 -51.03 -11.33 -10.79
N PRO A 458 -51.74 -10.81 -11.81
CA PRO A 458 -52.89 -11.47 -12.42
C PRO A 458 -52.52 -12.82 -13.04
N SER A 459 -53.48 -13.75 -13.02
CA SER A 459 -53.34 -15.08 -13.60
C SER A 459 -53.22 -15.00 -15.13
N TYR A 460 -52.33 -15.81 -15.70
CA TYR A 460 -52.10 -15.89 -17.15
C TYR A 460 -53.39 -16.17 -17.97
N ALA A 461 -54.42 -16.73 -17.34
CA ALA A 461 -55.73 -16.96 -17.94
C ALA A 461 -56.51 -15.67 -18.29
N GLU A 462 -56.14 -14.52 -17.71
CA GLU A 462 -56.82 -13.24 -17.96
C GLU A 462 -56.28 -12.47 -19.18
N VAL A 463 -55.18 -12.94 -19.79
CA VAL A 463 -54.47 -12.23 -20.88
C VAL A 463 -54.78 -12.82 -22.26
N VAL A 464 -55.56 -13.92 -22.34
CA VAL A 464 -55.94 -14.55 -23.60
C VAL A 464 -57.46 -14.50 -23.76
N THR A 465 -57.93 -13.73 -24.74
CA THR A 465 -59.36 -13.64 -25.07
C THR A 465 -59.84 -14.92 -25.77
N GLU A 466 -61.10 -15.31 -25.53
CA GLU A 466 -61.65 -16.56 -26.10
C GLU A 466 -61.72 -16.60 -27.63
N GLU A 467 -61.67 -15.45 -28.30
CA GLU A 467 -61.53 -15.37 -29.75
C GLU A 467 -60.17 -15.86 -30.25
N GLN A 468 -59.09 -15.58 -29.52
CA GLN A 468 -57.75 -16.06 -29.85
C GLN A 468 -57.66 -17.59 -29.73
N ARG A 469 -58.39 -18.17 -28.78
CA ARG A 469 -58.44 -19.62 -28.56
C ARG A 469 -59.22 -20.34 -29.66
N ARG A 470 -60.31 -19.76 -30.17
CA ARG A 470 -61.13 -20.34 -31.24
C ARG A 470 -60.45 -20.30 -32.62
N ASN A 471 -59.72 -19.23 -32.92
CA ASN A 471 -59.02 -19.09 -34.21
C ASN A 471 -57.88 -20.11 -34.40
N ASN A 472 -57.33 -20.66 -33.32
CA ASN A 472 -56.28 -21.68 -33.36
C ASN A 472 -56.79 -23.12 -33.52
N LEU A 473 -58.11 -23.34 -33.62
CA LEU A 473 -58.72 -24.68 -33.68
C LEU A 473 -59.45 -24.98 -35.00
N ALA A 474 -59.38 -24.11 -36.01
CA ALA A 474 -60.00 -24.40 -37.31
C ALA A 474 -59.11 -25.34 -38.16
N PRO A 475 -59.61 -26.50 -38.62
CA PRO A 475 -58.86 -27.37 -39.52
C PRO A 475 -58.93 -26.84 -40.94
N VAL A 476 -57.78 -26.58 -41.56
CA VAL A 476 -57.69 -26.16 -42.97
C VAL A 476 -57.93 -27.38 -43.87
N SER A 477 -58.99 -27.32 -44.67
CA SER A 477 -59.31 -28.28 -45.73
C SER A 477 -58.40 -28.11 -46.95
N ALA A 478 -58.06 -29.24 -47.55
CA ALA A 478 -57.15 -29.42 -48.67
C ALA A 478 -57.51 -28.65 -49.96
N CYS A 479 -56.49 -28.22 -50.70
CA CYS A 479 -56.31 -28.56 -52.11
C CYS A 479 -54.86 -28.30 -52.54
N ASP A 480 -54.33 -29.26 -53.30
CA ASP A 480 -53.02 -29.34 -53.94
C ASP A 480 -52.65 -28.09 -54.76
N ASP A 481 -51.37 -27.69 -54.77
CA ASP A 481 -50.39 -28.24 -55.72
C ASP A 481 -49.00 -27.57 -55.59
N PHE A 482 -48.00 -28.45 -55.60
CA PHE A 482 -46.66 -28.32 -56.17
C PHE A 482 -45.70 -27.16 -55.79
N GLU A 483 -44.65 -27.62 -55.10
CA GLU A 483 -43.23 -27.29 -55.28
C GLU A 483 -42.62 -26.01 -54.66
N ARG A 484 -41.74 -26.32 -53.70
CA ARG A 484 -40.33 -25.88 -53.65
C ARG A 484 -40.03 -24.61 -52.84
N ALA A 485 -39.72 -24.81 -51.56
CA ALA A 485 -38.34 -24.77 -51.05
C ALA A 485 -38.27 -24.34 -49.56
N LEU A 486 -37.39 -25.03 -48.82
CA LEU A 486 -36.74 -24.64 -47.56
C LEU A 486 -37.50 -24.88 -46.23
N GLN A 487 -36.89 -25.79 -45.44
CA GLN A 487 -36.81 -25.87 -43.96
C GLN A 487 -37.69 -26.90 -43.21
N GLY A 488 -37.01 -27.95 -42.74
CA GLY A 488 -37.36 -28.83 -41.61
C GLY A 488 -36.22 -29.85 -41.37
N PRO A 489 -35.92 -30.30 -40.13
CA PRO A 489 -36.78 -30.35 -38.95
C PRO A 489 -36.09 -29.78 -37.67
N LEU A 490 -36.39 -28.53 -37.30
CA LEU A 490 -36.08 -27.99 -35.96
C LEU A 490 -37.29 -27.30 -35.30
N LEU A 491 -38.41 -27.20 -36.01
CA LEU A 491 -39.58 -26.42 -35.58
C LEU A 491 -40.66 -27.24 -34.86
N ALA A 492 -40.66 -28.57 -34.97
CA ALA A 492 -41.63 -29.42 -34.29
C ALA A 492 -41.30 -29.67 -32.80
N TYR A 493 -40.07 -29.41 -32.35
CA TYR A 493 -39.65 -29.70 -30.96
C TYR A 493 -39.86 -28.53 -29.98
N ILE A 494 -40.04 -27.30 -30.49
CA ILE A 494 -40.09 -26.09 -29.65
C ILE A 494 -41.51 -25.77 -29.16
N GLN A 495 -42.55 -26.44 -29.69
CA GLN A 495 -43.94 -26.16 -29.30
C GLN A 495 -44.41 -26.91 -28.04
N GLU A 496 -43.83 -28.05 -27.68
CA GLU A 496 -44.35 -28.87 -26.56
C GLU A 496 -43.93 -28.40 -25.15
N PHE A 497 -42.90 -27.56 -25.01
CA PHE A 497 -42.41 -27.13 -23.69
C PHE A 497 -42.87 -25.75 -23.22
N ARG A 498 -43.65 -25.01 -24.03
CA ARG A 498 -44.08 -23.64 -23.66
C ARG A 498 -45.29 -23.58 -22.73
N PHE A 499 -45.92 -24.72 -22.42
CA PHE A 499 -47.18 -24.74 -21.66
C PHE A 499 -47.20 -25.69 -20.47
N LEU A 500 -46.05 -26.20 -20.03
CA LEU A 500 -45.97 -26.96 -18.77
C LEU A 500 -45.39 -26.06 -17.66
N PRO A 501 -46.03 -25.98 -16.49
CA PRO A 501 -45.43 -25.31 -15.34
C PRO A 501 -44.13 -26.02 -14.94
N PRO A 502 -43.10 -25.29 -14.48
CA PRO A 502 -41.87 -25.90 -14.01
C PRO A 502 -42.16 -26.86 -12.83
N PRO A 503 -41.42 -27.97 -12.71
CA PRO A 503 -41.63 -28.92 -11.63
C PRO A 503 -41.41 -28.24 -10.26
N LEU A 504 -42.27 -28.57 -9.30
CA LEU A 504 -42.19 -28.07 -7.92
C LEU A 504 -40.89 -28.55 -7.25
N TYR A 505 -40.07 -27.60 -6.79
CA TYR A 505 -38.94 -27.91 -5.92
C TYR A 505 -39.47 -28.26 -4.51
N SER A 506 -39.21 -29.47 -4.05
CA SER A 506 -39.34 -29.83 -2.64
C SER A 506 -38.01 -29.57 -1.93
N GLU A 507 -38.00 -28.74 -0.90
CA GLU A 507 -36.84 -28.58 -0.02
C GLU A 507 -36.57 -29.90 0.72
N VAL A 508 -35.44 -30.54 0.44
CA VAL A 508 -34.97 -31.69 1.22
C VAL A 508 -34.19 -31.16 2.41
N SER A 509 -34.82 -31.18 3.59
CA SER A 509 -34.14 -31.01 4.87
C SER A 509 -33.17 -32.18 5.09
N VAL A 510 -31.87 -31.94 5.02
CA VAL A 510 -30.86 -32.94 5.40
C VAL A 510 -30.82 -33.01 6.92
N ASN A 511 -31.55 -33.97 7.48
CA ASN A 511 -31.44 -34.35 8.89
C ASN A 511 -30.07 -34.99 9.15
N SER A 512 -29.41 -34.50 10.18
CA SER A 512 -28.27 -35.11 10.85
C SER A 512 -28.66 -36.46 11.45
N SER A 513 -27.97 -37.53 11.04
CA SER A 513 -27.89 -38.75 11.86
C SER A 513 -26.63 -39.56 11.54
N SER A 514 -25.85 -39.75 12.60
CA SER A 514 -24.96 -40.86 12.94
C SER A 514 -24.52 -41.83 11.85
N MET A 515 -23.19 -41.98 11.73
CA MET A 515 -22.58 -43.29 11.59
C MET A 515 -21.44 -43.48 12.60
N LYS A 516 -21.50 -44.65 13.22
CA LYS A 516 -20.60 -45.26 14.19
C LYS A 516 -19.20 -45.51 13.63
#